data_AF-A0A7D5I5E6-F1
#
_entry.id   AF-A0A7D5I5E6-F1
#
_cell.length_a   1.000
_cell.length_b   1.000
_cell.length_c   1.000
_cell.angle_alpha   90.00
_cell.angle_beta   90.00
_cell.angle_gamma   90.00
#
_symmetry.space_group_name_H-M   'P 1'
#
loop_
_entity.id
_entity.type
_entity.pdbx_description
1 polymer ?
#
loop_
_entity_poly.entity_id
_entity_poly.type
_entity_poly.pdbx_seq_one_letter_code
_entity_poly.pdbx_strand_id
1 'polypeptide(L)'
;MSETARADGGTEGAEERRDVVVVGGGPAGCAAAVFTARYGLDTVVFDRGPSSIRRCGYLENYLGFPAGIDIETFVTLAHDHVEQSGGDVVADTVESVERADGGFRVATADGRVVRAERVVAAAKYGGDPFLGLDEDAVEVVAHDGEKSERFDSAYADREGRTPTEGFYVAGPLAGVRDQALVAAGHGAGVGCAIVEDVRREAGYWEAVAAYYDWVRREENLTGEWAEREHWREYLAADAPEDVDEETFERVCEAYVDERFAQYRSPEERERLRSEGHERLAEYLDVE
;
A
#
# COMPACT_ATOMS: atom_id res chain seq x y z
N MET A 1 1.59 43.46 -42.50
CA MET A 1 1.70 43.13 -41.07
C MET A 1 0.46 42.35 -40.65
N SER A 2 0.69 41.33 -39.83
CA SER A 2 -0.29 40.53 -39.07
C SER A 2 -0.70 39.20 -39.70
N GLU A 3 0.24 38.25 -39.64
CA GLU A 3 -0.06 36.83 -39.43
C GLU A 3 -0.80 36.68 -38.09
N THR A 4 -1.97 36.04 -38.13
CA THR A 4 -2.69 35.62 -36.94
C THR A 4 -2.24 34.20 -36.61
N ALA A 5 -1.31 34.08 -35.67
CA ALA A 5 -0.98 32.82 -35.02
C ALA A 5 -2.20 32.31 -34.27
N ARG A 6 -2.69 31.12 -34.65
CA ARG A 6 -3.58 30.32 -33.82
C ARG A 6 -2.71 29.73 -32.72
N ALA A 7 -2.90 30.21 -31.50
CA ALA A 7 -2.41 29.54 -30.31
C ALA A 7 -3.24 28.26 -30.13
N ASP A 8 -2.60 27.12 -30.33
CA ASP A 8 -3.14 25.82 -29.99
C ASP A 8 -3.05 25.68 -28.46
N GLY A 9 -4.13 26.07 -27.78
CA GLY A 9 -4.27 25.90 -26.34
C GLY A 9 -4.55 24.43 -26.04
N GLY A 10 -3.50 23.61 -26.10
CA GLY A 10 -3.53 22.26 -25.53
C GLY A 10 -3.91 22.38 -24.07
N THR A 11 -5.05 21.80 -23.70
CA THR A 11 -5.43 21.63 -22.30
C THR A 11 -4.45 20.62 -21.72
N GLU A 12 -3.37 21.11 -21.09
CA GLU A 12 -2.57 20.29 -20.17
C GLU A 12 -3.55 19.78 -19.11
N GLY A 13 -4.00 18.53 -19.26
CA GLY A 13 -4.83 17.87 -18.28
C GLY A 13 -4.10 17.90 -16.95
N ALA A 14 -4.78 18.33 -15.90
CA ALA A 14 -4.20 18.33 -14.56
C ALA A 14 -3.66 16.93 -14.28
N GLU A 15 -2.34 16.81 -14.06
CA GLU A 15 -1.72 15.54 -13.68
C GLU A 15 -2.41 15.02 -12.42
N GLU A 16 -2.90 13.78 -12.47
CA GLU A 16 -3.54 13.13 -11.34
C GLU A 16 -2.49 12.98 -10.21
N ARG A 17 -2.88 13.29 -8.97
CA ARG A 17 -2.02 13.18 -7.78
C ARG A 17 -2.54 12.06 -6.90
N ARG A 18 -1.63 11.25 -6.37
CA ARG A 18 -1.89 10.14 -5.46
C ARG A 18 -0.85 10.15 -4.34
N ASP A 19 -1.23 9.70 -3.15
CA ASP A 19 -0.26 9.52 -2.06
C ASP A 19 0.60 8.29 -2.31
N VAL A 20 -0.02 7.20 -2.78
CA VAL A 20 0.64 5.91 -3.02
C VAL A 20 0.24 5.34 -4.37
N VAL A 21 1.23 5.03 -5.21
CA VAL A 21 1.04 4.23 -6.42
C VAL A 21 1.65 2.84 -6.24
N VAL A 22 0.82 1.81 -6.32
CA VAL A 22 1.25 0.42 -6.29
C VAL A 22 1.30 -0.16 -7.70
N VAL A 23 2.48 -0.64 -8.11
CA VAL A 23 2.69 -1.22 -9.43
C VAL A 23 2.64 -2.74 -9.31
N GLY A 24 1.48 -3.31 -9.62
CA GLY A 24 1.20 -4.75 -9.65
C GLY A 24 0.05 -5.17 -8.73
N GLY A 25 -1.10 -5.52 -9.31
CA GLY A 25 -2.29 -6.00 -8.60
C GLY A 25 -2.27 -7.47 -8.19
N GLY A 26 -1.10 -7.99 -7.79
CA GLY A 26 -0.96 -9.33 -7.21
C GLY A 26 -1.17 -9.34 -5.69
N PRO A 27 -0.99 -10.49 -5.01
CA PRO A 27 -1.19 -10.60 -3.57
C PRO A 27 -0.39 -9.58 -2.73
N ALA A 28 0.86 -9.31 -3.11
CA ALA A 28 1.71 -8.35 -2.40
C ALA A 28 1.22 -6.91 -2.56
N GLY A 29 0.94 -6.49 -3.80
CA GLY A 29 0.48 -5.13 -4.08
C GLY A 29 -0.88 -4.83 -3.48
N CYS A 30 -1.84 -5.76 -3.60
CA CYS A 30 -3.16 -5.59 -3.00
C CYS A 30 -3.07 -5.51 -1.47
N ALA A 31 -2.23 -6.33 -0.84
CA ALA A 31 -2.04 -6.27 0.61
C ALA A 31 -1.42 -4.93 1.06
N ALA A 32 -0.40 -4.43 0.35
CA ALA A 32 0.16 -3.10 0.64
C ALA A 32 -0.90 -1.99 0.46
N ALA A 33 -1.70 -2.10 -0.59
CA ALA A 33 -2.75 -1.13 -0.90
C ALA A 33 -3.87 -1.11 0.15
N VAL A 34 -4.31 -2.27 0.64
CA VAL A 34 -5.30 -2.35 1.73
C VAL A 34 -4.83 -1.57 2.95
N PHE A 35 -3.58 -1.76 3.41
CA PHE A 35 -3.10 -1.09 4.63
C PHE A 35 -2.96 0.43 4.45
N THR A 36 -2.46 0.87 3.29
CA THR A 36 -2.32 2.31 2.99
C THR A 36 -3.66 3.00 2.80
N ALA A 37 -4.59 2.39 2.05
CA ALA A 37 -5.95 2.90 1.84
C ALA A 37 -6.75 2.95 3.16
N ARG A 38 -6.65 1.91 4.00
CA ARG A 38 -7.32 1.89 5.31
C ARG A 38 -6.80 2.96 6.27
N TYR A 39 -5.54 3.37 6.13
CA TYR A 39 -5.00 4.51 6.87
C TYR A 39 -5.52 5.85 6.34
N GLY A 40 -6.11 5.88 5.15
CA GLY A 40 -6.69 7.07 4.52
C GLY A 40 -5.79 7.71 3.46
N LEU A 41 -4.73 7.03 3.03
CA LEU A 41 -3.91 7.49 1.90
C LEU A 41 -4.66 7.27 0.58
N ASP A 42 -4.56 8.24 -0.33
CA ASP A 42 -5.05 8.12 -1.70
C ASP A 42 -4.16 7.12 -2.48
N THR A 43 -4.56 5.85 -2.42
CA THR A 43 -3.83 4.72 -2.97
C THR A 43 -4.46 4.22 -4.27
N VAL A 44 -3.65 4.07 -5.31
CA VAL A 44 -4.03 3.40 -6.56
C VAL A 44 -3.13 2.20 -6.85
N VAL A 45 -3.74 1.11 -7.31
CA VAL A 45 -3.08 -0.10 -7.78
C VAL A 45 -3.20 -0.19 -9.29
N PHE A 46 -2.08 -0.22 -10.00
CA PHE A 46 -2.05 -0.56 -11.42
C PHE A 46 -1.83 -2.07 -11.61
N ASP A 47 -2.83 -2.76 -12.15
CA ASP A 47 -2.73 -4.17 -12.54
C ASP A 47 -2.71 -4.32 -14.06
N ARG A 48 -1.60 -4.80 -14.60
CA ARG A 48 -1.49 -5.09 -16.03
C ARG A 48 -2.28 -6.34 -16.46
N GLY A 49 -2.82 -7.12 -15.51
CA GLY A 49 -3.60 -8.33 -15.75
C GLY A 49 -2.78 -9.63 -15.60
N PRO A 50 -1.85 -9.97 -16.50
CA PRO A 50 -1.09 -11.21 -16.40
C PRO A 50 -0.18 -11.23 -15.17
N SER A 51 -0.43 -12.17 -14.26
CA SER A 51 0.36 -12.39 -13.06
C SER A 51 0.81 -13.85 -12.95
N SER A 52 1.78 -14.16 -12.09
CA SER A 52 2.17 -15.55 -11.87
C SER A 52 1.09 -16.35 -11.15
N ILE A 53 0.28 -15.70 -10.31
CA ILE A 53 -0.78 -16.40 -9.57
C ILE A 53 -1.87 -16.88 -10.54
N ARG A 54 -2.18 -16.11 -11.59
CA ARG A 54 -3.08 -16.51 -12.70
C ARG A 54 -2.58 -17.69 -13.56
N ARG A 55 -1.35 -18.17 -13.34
CA ARG A 55 -0.84 -19.42 -13.95
C ARG A 55 -1.06 -20.65 -13.05
N CYS A 56 -1.43 -20.44 -11.79
CA CYS A 56 -1.80 -21.50 -10.88
C CYS A 56 -3.13 -22.12 -11.33
N GLY A 57 -3.30 -23.44 -11.16
CA GLY A 57 -4.57 -24.10 -11.49
C GLY A 57 -5.63 -23.91 -10.42
N TYR A 58 -5.22 -23.86 -9.15
CA TYR A 58 -6.09 -23.71 -7.98
C TYR A 58 -5.26 -23.40 -6.73
N LEU A 59 -5.71 -22.51 -5.86
CA LEU A 59 -4.92 -22.06 -4.70
C LEU A 59 -5.28 -22.83 -3.44
N GLU A 60 -4.57 -23.94 -3.19
CA GLU A 60 -4.85 -24.83 -2.04
C GLU A 60 -4.26 -24.35 -0.70
N ASN A 61 -3.24 -23.49 -0.74
CA ASN A 61 -2.38 -23.20 0.41
C ASN A 61 -2.40 -21.71 0.82
N TYR A 62 -3.58 -21.10 0.80
CA TYR A 62 -3.82 -19.76 1.33
C TYR A 62 -4.67 -19.84 2.60
N LEU A 63 -4.11 -19.38 3.73
CA LEU A 63 -4.74 -19.46 5.04
C LEU A 63 -6.08 -18.72 5.04
N GLY A 64 -7.13 -19.36 5.58
CA GLY A 64 -8.50 -18.86 5.55
C GLY A 64 -9.39 -19.58 4.53
N PHE A 65 -8.80 -20.28 3.55
CA PHE A 65 -9.53 -21.09 2.57
C PHE A 65 -9.23 -22.57 2.80
N PRO A 66 -9.95 -23.27 3.69
CA PRO A 66 -9.62 -24.63 4.13
C PRO A 66 -9.70 -25.69 3.02
N ALA A 67 -10.42 -25.42 1.94
CA ALA A 67 -10.50 -26.26 0.74
C ALA A 67 -9.84 -25.59 -0.48
N GLY A 68 -8.99 -24.58 -0.25
CA GLY A 68 -8.47 -23.70 -1.28
C GLY A 68 -9.54 -22.77 -1.88
N ILE A 69 -9.13 -22.03 -2.91
CA ILE A 69 -9.98 -21.09 -3.65
C ILE A 69 -9.56 -21.03 -5.13
N ASP A 70 -10.52 -20.80 -6.02
CA ASP A 70 -10.26 -20.50 -7.42
C ASP A 70 -9.43 -19.21 -7.56
N ILE A 71 -8.55 -19.16 -8.57
CA ILE A 71 -7.60 -18.07 -8.73
C ILE A 71 -8.27 -16.76 -9.12
N GLU A 72 -9.25 -16.80 -10.01
CA GLU A 72 -9.95 -15.61 -10.47
C GLU A 72 -10.81 -15.04 -9.34
N THR A 73 -11.45 -15.93 -8.58
CA THR A 73 -12.20 -15.56 -7.38
C THR A 73 -11.27 -14.90 -6.34
N PHE A 74 -10.11 -15.49 -6.07
CA PHE A 74 -9.13 -14.93 -5.15
C PHE A 74 -8.63 -13.54 -5.58
N VAL A 75 -8.26 -13.36 -6.86
CA VAL A 75 -7.77 -12.06 -7.35
C VAL A 75 -8.88 -11.02 -7.30
N THR A 76 -10.10 -11.37 -7.66
CA THR A 76 -11.24 -10.46 -7.62
C THR A 76 -11.55 -10.03 -6.18
N LEU A 77 -11.55 -10.96 -5.22
CA LEU A 77 -11.70 -10.63 -3.79
C LEU A 77 -10.55 -9.76 -3.27
N ALA A 78 -9.33 -9.97 -3.75
CA ALA A 78 -8.19 -9.14 -3.36
C ALA A 78 -8.32 -7.70 -3.90
N HIS A 79 -8.80 -7.53 -5.13
CA HIS A 79 -9.08 -6.21 -5.72
C HIS A 79 -10.24 -5.52 -5.01
N ASP A 80 -11.33 -6.25 -4.76
CA ASP A 80 -12.47 -5.73 -4.01
C ASP A 80 -12.05 -5.27 -2.60
N HIS A 81 -11.18 -5.99 -1.92
CA HIS A 81 -10.70 -5.54 -0.60
C HIS A 81 -9.93 -4.22 -0.65
N VAL A 82 -9.19 -3.95 -1.74
CA VAL A 82 -8.57 -2.64 -1.97
C VAL A 82 -9.65 -1.56 -2.11
N GLU A 83 -10.68 -1.82 -2.93
CA GLU A 83 -11.79 -0.90 -3.17
C GLU A 83 -12.62 -0.63 -1.90
N GLN A 84 -12.98 -1.67 -1.14
CA GLN A 84 -13.67 -1.54 0.15
C GLN A 84 -12.83 -0.81 1.21
N SER A 85 -11.51 -0.78 1.02
CA SER A 85 -10.58 -0.04 1.88
C SER A 85 -10.44 1.43 1.48
N GLY A 86 -11.04 1.85 0.36
CA GLY A 86 -10.96 3.21 -0.18
C GLY A 86 -9.85 3.45 -1.22
N GLY A 87 -9.16 2.39 -1.66
CA GLY A 87 -8.17 2.48 -2.74
C GLY A 87 -8.77 2.18 -4.10
N ASP A 88 -8.08 2.56 -5.17
CA ASP A 88 -8.51 2.29 -6.55
C ASP A 88 -7.72 1.13 -7.16
N VAL A 89 -8.38 0.30 -7.96
CA VAL A 89 -7.72 -0.70 -8.81
C VAL A 89 -7.95 -0.36 -10.28
N VAL A 90 -6.85 -0.21 -11.01
CA VAL A 90 -6.84 0.20 -12.41
C VAL A 90 -6.18 -0.89 -13.25
N ALA A 91 -6.92 -1.39 -14.24
CA ALA A 91 -6.39 -2.32 -15.23
C ALA A 91 -5.50 -1.59 -16.27
N ASP A 92 -4.22 -1.43 -15.99
CA ASP A 92 -3.25 -0.85 -16.92
C ASP A 92 -1.80 -1.25 -16.59
N THR A 93 -0.91 -1.07 -17.57
CA THR A 93 0.52 -1.31 -17.44
C THR A 93 1.25 -0.01 -17.14
N VAL A 94 2.00 0.02 -16.04
CA VAL A 94 2.99 1.07 -15.80
C VAL A 94 4.21 0.82 -16.68
N GLU A 95 4.58 1.83 -17.47
CA GLU A 95 5.71 1.76 -18.39
C GLU A 95 6.98 2.39 -17.80
N SER A 96 6.84 3.48 -17.05
CA SER A 96 7.97 4.11 -16.36
C SER A 96 7.57 4.74 -15.03
N VAL A 97 8.53 4.74 -14.12
CA VAL A 97 8.52 5.48 -12.86
C VAL A 97 9.80 6.29 -12.83
N GLU A 98 9.65 7.61 -12.75
CA GLU A 98 10.76 8.56 -12.73
C GLU A 98 10.71 9.38 -11.45
N ARG A 99 11.88 9.72 -10.89
CA ARG A 99 11.93 10.69 -9.78
C ARG A 99 11.40 12.05 -10.27
N ALA A 100 10.65 12.70 -9.41
CA ALA A 100 10.12 14.04 -9.60
C ALA A 100 10.35 14.87 -8.33
N ASP A 101 10.18 16.19 -8.42
CA ASP A 101 10.28 17.08 -7.25
C ASP A 101 9.27 16.64 -6.18
N GLY A 102 9.77 16.12 -5.06
CA GLY A 102 8.96 15.66 -3.93
C GLY A 102 8.27 14.30 -4.12
N GLY A 103 8.68 13.47 -5.09
CA GLY A 103 8.12 12.12 -5.26
C GLY A 103 8.45 11.50 -6.62
N PHE A 104 7.42 11.02 -7.31
CA PHE A 104 7.52 10.24 -8.53
C PHE A 104 6.55 10.70 -9.60
N ARG A 105 6.94 10.49 -10.86
CA ARG A 105 6.08 10.57 -12.03
C ARG A 105 5.92 9.16 -12.59
N VAL A 106 4.68 8.67 -12.64
CA VAL A 106 4.34 7.33 -13.11
C VAL A 106 3.61 7.47 -14.44
N ALA A 107 4.16 6.89 -15.51
CA ALA A 107 3.54 6.85 -16.83
C ALA A 107 3.01 5.44 -17.12
N THR A 108 1.83 5.40 -17.74
CA THR A 108 1.11 4.15 -18.05
C THR A 108 0.89 4.00 -19.56
N ALA A 109 0.64 2.77 -19.99
CA ALA A 109 0.53 2.41 -21.41
C ALA A 109 -0.67 3.07 -22.11
N ASP A 110 -1.73 3.45 -21.38
CA ASP A 110 -2.85 4.19 -21.95
C ASP A 110 -2.60 5.71 -22.09
N GLY A 111 -1.41 6.17 -21.67
CA GLY A 111 -0.98 7.56 -21.75
C GLY A 111 -1.29 8.39 -20.49
N ARG A 112 -1.85 7.81 -19.42
CA ARG A 112 -1.98 8.52 -18.15
C ARG A 112 -0.63 8.76 -17.49
N VAL A 113 -0.56 9.90 -16.81
CA VAL A 113 0.58 10.35 -16.01
C VAL A 113 0.07 10.69 -14.62
N VAL A 114 0.60 10.01 -13.61
CA VAL A 114 0.26 10.19 -12.21
C VAL A 114 1.48 10.72 -11.44
N ARG A 115 1.28 11.73 -10.61
CA ARG A 115 2.25 12.16 -9.60
C ARG A 115 1.98 11.40 -8.32
N ALA A 116 3.00 10.72 -7.79
CA ALA A 116 2.89 9.97 -6.56
C ALA A 116 3.90 10.48 -5.54
N GLU A 117 3.54 10.61 -4.27
CA GLU A 117 4.54 10.81 -3.22
C GLU A 117 5.35 9.53 -3.00
N ARG A 118 4.68 8.37 -3.09
CA ARG A 118 5.28 7.06 -2.83
C ARG A 118 4.94 6.06 -3.92
N VAL A 119 5.87 5.17 -4.22
CA VAL A 119 5.69 4.08 -5.19
C VAL A 119 6.05 2.74 -4.56
N VAL A 120 5.19 1.74 -4.75
CA VAL A 120 5.45 0.34 -4.35
C VAL A 120 5.64 -0.52 -5.58
N ALA A 121 6.86 -1.03 -5.78
CA ALA A 121 7.16 -2.04 -6.77
C ALA A 121 6.69 -3.43 -6.29
N ALA A 122 5.53 -3.88 -6.77
CA ALA A 122 4.91 -5.15 -6.37
C ALA A 122 4.78 -6.15 -7.55
N ALA A 123 5.59 -5.99 -8.59
CA ALA A 123 5.65 -6.89 -9.73
C ALA A 123 6.49 -8.13 -9.42
N LYS A 124 6.09 -9.32 -9.89
CA LYS A 124 6.96 -10.52 -9.77
C LYS A 124 8.03 -10.59 -10.85
N TYR A 125 7.64 -10.30 -12.09
CA TYR A 125 8.49 -10.36 -13.27
C TYR A 125 8.72 -8.95 -13.76
N GLY A 126 9.97 -8.67 -14.13
CA GLY A 126 10.40 -7.35 -14.55
C GLY A 126 10.72 -6.44 -13.36
N GLY A 127 11.60 -5.49 -13.62
CA GLY A 127 11.77 -4.27 -12.84
C GLY A 127 11.91 -3.06 -13.75
N ASP A 128 11.60 -3.25 -15.04
CA ASP A 128 11.87 -2.31 -16.13
C ASP A 128 11.30 -0.92 -15.87
N PRO A 129 10.05 -0.77 -15.35
CA PRO A 129 9.52 0.55 -15.03
C PRO A 129 10.29 1.28 -13.92
N PHE A 130 11.06 0.56 -13.09
CA PHE A 130 11.81 1.12 -11.97
C PHE A 130 13.30 1.32 -12.29
N LEU A 131 13.75 0.90 -13.47
CA LEU A 131 15.14 1.09 -13.89
C LEU A 131 15.44 2.59 -13.99
N GLY A 132 16.59 3.00 -13.45
CA GLY A 132 17.01 4.40 -13.45
C GLY A 132 16.45 5.25 -12.31
N LEU A 133 15.64 4.69 -11.41
CA LEU A 133 15.29 5.36 -10.14
C LEU A 133 16.51 5.53 -9.23
N ASP A 134 17.37 4.53 -9.24
CA ASP A 134 18.64 4.45 -8.52
C ASP A 134 19.56 3.48 -9.28
N GLU A 135 20.84 3.83 -9.40
CA GLU A 135 21.83 2.96 -10.05
C GLU A 135 22.11 1.70 -9.21
N ASP A 136 21.95 1.80 -7.90
CA ASP A 136 22.15 0.68 -6.96
C ASP A 136 20.93 -0.27 -6.92
N ALA A 137 19.81 0.09 -7.56
CA ALA A 137 18.62 -0.78 -7.65
C ALA A 137 18.76 -1.89 -8.71
N VAL A 138 19.87 -1.91 -9.45
CA VAL A 138 20.08 -2.78 -10.61
C VAL A 138 21.34 -3.62 -10.42
N GLU A 139 21.21 -4.93 -10.61
CA GLU A 139 22.35 -5.83 -10.77
C GLU A 139 22.59 -6.18 -12.25
N VAL A 140 23.86 -6.22 -12.65
CA VAL A 140 24.26 -6.65 -14.00
C VAL A 140 24.60 -8.13 -13.97
N VAL A 141 23.78 -8.95 -14.62
CA VAL A 141 24.00 -10.39 -14.74
C VAL A 141 24.57 -10.69 -16.12
N ALA A 142 25.66 -11.45 -16.17
CA ALA A 142 26.24 -11.95 -17.41
C ALA A 142 25.87 -13.42 -17.61
N HIS A 143 25.19 -13.74 -18.71
CA HIS A 143 24.91 -15.11 -19.12
C HIS A 143 25.31 -15.31 -20.59
N ASP A 144 26.11 -16.35 -20.87
CA ASP A 144 26.61 -16.68 -22.22
C ASP A 144 27.26 -15.52 -23.00
N GLY A 145 27.90 -14.58 -22.28
CA GLY A 145 28.60 -13.43 -22.89
C GLY A 145 27.71 -12.22 -23.18
N GLU A 146 26.40 -12.33 -22.97
CA GLU A 146 25.48 -11.20 -22.97
C GLU A 146 25.28 -10.68 -21.54
N LYS A 147 25.29 -9.35 -21.39
CA LYS A 147 24.98 -8.69 -20.12
C LYS A 147 23.54 -8.23 -20.15
N SER A 148 22.78 -8.57 -19.13
CA SER A 148 21.43 -8.07 -18.89
C SER A 148 21.36 -7.41 -17.53
N GLU A 149 20.74 -6.24 -17.48
CA GLU A 149 20.38 -5.56 -16.24
C GLU A 149 19.08 -6.13 -15.69
N ARG A 150 19.02 -6.30 -14.37
CA ARG A 150 17.81 -6.71 -13.65
C ARG A 150 17.76 -6.00 -12.30
N PHE A 151 16.55 -5.76 -11.79
CA PHE A 151 16.35 -5.26 -10.44
C PHE A 151 17.02 -6.15 -9.38
N ASP A 152 17.83 -5.55 -8.50
CA ASP A 152 18.45 -6.24 -7.38
C ASP A 152 17.43 -6.51 -6.27
N SER A 153 17.15 -7.80 -6.03
CA SER A 153 16.25 -8.24 -4.97
C SER A 153 16.71 -7.91 -3.55
N ALA A 154 17.98 -7.54 -3.35
CA ALA A 154 18.53 -7.10 -2.07
C ALA A 154 18.49 -5.58 -1.87
N TYR A 155 17.99 -4.83 -2.85
CA TYR A 155 17.92 -3.36 -2.80
C TYR A 155 17.00 -2.84 -1.68
N ALA A 156 15.97 -3.62 -1.33
CA ALA A 156 15.07 -3.31 -0.24
C ALA A 156 15.43 -4.07 1.05
N ASP A 157 15.18 -3.44 2.19
CA ASP A 157 15.25 -4.11 3.49
C ASP A 157 14.09 -5.10 3.70
N ARG A 158 14.04 -5.72 4.88
CA ARG A 158 13.00 -6.73 5.20
C ARG A 158 11.58 -6.17 5.31
N GLU A 159 11.45 -4.86 5.47
CA GLU A 159 10.18 -4.14 5.56
C GLU A 159 9.83 -3.50 4.20
N GLY A 160 10.66 -3.74 3.18
CA GLY A 160 10.48 -3.27 1.81
C GLY A 160 10.92 -1.83 1.58
N ARG A 161 11.57 -1.17 2.55
CA ARG A 161 12.13 0.18 2.36
C ARG A 161 13.37 0.12 1.50
N THR A 162 13.57 1.12 0.66
CA THR A 162 14.77 1.26 -0.17
C THR A 162 15.59 2.49 0.21
N PRO A 163 16.86 2.59 -0.22
CA PRO A 163 17.63 3.84 -0.14
C PRO A 163 16.97 5.02 -0.86
N THR A 164 16.09 4.77 -1.83
CA THR A 164 15.29 5.80 -2.50
C THR A 164 14.07 6.14 -1.64
N GLU A 165 14.09 7.32 -1.02
CA GLU A 165 12.96 7.86 -0.25
C GLU A 165 11.65 7.80 -1.04
N GLY A 166 10.59 7.29 -0.40
CA GLY A 166 9.27 7.10 -1.00
C GLY A 166 9.16 5.90 -1.96
N PHE A 167 10.25 5.18 -2.27
CA PHE A 167 10.21 3.97 -3.08
C PHE A 167 10.33 2.71 -2.22
N TYR A 168 9.39 1.81 -2.42
CA TYR A 168 9.26 0.56 -1.67
C TYR A 168 9.17 -0.63 -2.61
N VAL A 169 9.58 -1.81 -2.14
CA VAL A 169 9.52 -3.05 -2.91
C VAL A 169 8.78 -4.11 -2.11
N ALA A 170 7.82 -4.79 -2.75
CA ALA A 170 6.97 -5.77 -2.10
C ALA A 170 6.99 -7.13 -2.81
N GLY A 171 6.93 -8.21 -2.02
CA GLY A 171 6.75 -9.56 -2.53
C GLY A 171 8.01 -10.10 -3.22
N PRO A 172 7.87 -10.92 -4.27
CA PRO A 172 9.01 -11.61 -4.89
C PRO A 172 10.13 -10.71 -5.41
N LEU A 173 9.83 -9.46 -5.77
CA LEU A 173 10.85 -8.52 -6.24
C LEU A 173 11.83 -8.13 -5.12
N ALA A 174 11.40 -8.17 -3.86
CA ALA A 174 12.23 -7.98 -2.67
C ALA A 174 12.89 -9.29 -2.20
N GLY A 175 13.01 -10.30 -3.08
CA GLY A 175 13.65 -11.59 -2.74
C GLY A 175 12.81 -12.51 -1.84
N VAL A 176 11.53 -12.18 -1.60
CA VAL A 176 10.61 -13.00 -0.82
C VAL A 176 10.21 -14.25 -1.60
N ARG A 177 9.94 -15.35 -0.90
CA ARG A 177 9.52 -16.61 -1.53
C ARG A 177 8.26 -16.45 -2.37
N ASP A 178 8.23 -17.15 -3.50
CA ASP A 178 7.16 -17.20 -4.49
C ASP A 178 5.91 -17.96 -4.00
N GLN A 179 5.30 -17.51 -2.90
CA GLN A 179 4.08 -18.11 -2.34
C GLN A 179 3.05 -17.01 -2.05
N ALA A 180 1.81 -17.17 -2.51
CA ALA A 180 0.79 -16.11 -2.48
C ALA A 180 0.58 -15.51 -1.08
N LEU A 181 0.45 -16.37 -0.06
CA LEU A 181 0.29 -15.93 1.32
C LEU A 181 1.53 -15.21 1.87
N VAL A 182 2.73 -15.68 1.51
CA VAL A 182 3.99 -15.06 1.95
C VAL A 182 4.16 -13.69 1.29
N ALA A 183 3.88 -13.59 0.00
CA ALA A 183 3.91 -12.34 -0.75
C ALA A 183 2.88 -11.33 -0.21
N ALA A 184 1.65 -11.78 0.10
CA ALA A 184 0.63 -10.94 0.73
C ALA A 184 1.07 -10.46 2.13
N GLY A 185 1.63 -11.36 2.96
CA GLY A 185 2.13 -11.00 4.29
C GLY A 185 3.26 -9.97 4.23
N HIS A 186 4.21 -10.12 3.30
CA HIS A 186 5.24 -9.12 3.07
C HIS A 186 4.62 -7.79 2.58
N GLY A 187 3.71 -7.83 1.60
CA GLY A 187 3.01 -6.64 1.11
C GLY A 187 2.27 -5.87 2.19
N ALA A 188 1.57 -6.57 3.10
CA ALA A 188 0.95 -5.96 4.27
C ALA A 188 1.98 -5.28 5.19
N GLY A 189 3.13 -5.93 5.41
CA GLY A 189 4.27 -5.34 6.14
C GLY A 189 4.78 -4.06 5.49
N VAL A 190 4.94 -4.04 4.16
CA VAL A 190 5.32 -2.84 3.40
C VAL A 190 4.26 -1.74 3.54
N GLY A 191 2.97 -2.08 3.49
CA GLY A 191 1.90 -1.12 3.73
C GLY A 191 1.96 -0.50 5.13
N CYS A 192 2.28 -1.28 6.16
CA CYS A 192 2.51 -0.77 7.52
C CYS A 192 3.75 0.14 7.56
N ALA A 193 4.85 -0.25 6.92
CA ALA A 193 6.07 0.54 6.84
C ALA A 193 5.84 1.92 6.20
N ILE A 194 5.04 1.98 5.14
CA ILE A 194 4.62 3.24 4.49
C ILE A 194 3.86 4.14 5.47
N VAL A 195 2.88 3.58 6.19
CA VAL A 195 2.10 4.35 7.17
C VAL A 195 2.98 4.87 8.31
N GLU A 196 3.93 4.06 8.78
CA GLU A 196 4.91 4.51 9.78
C GLU A 196 5.76 5.67 9.27
N ASP A 197 6.21 5.61 8.02
CA ASP A 197 7.04 6.67 7.42
C ASP A 197 6.24 7.96 7.26
N VAL A 198 4.99 7.87 6.77
CA VAL A 198 4.05 9.02 6.72
C VAL A 198 3.87 9.63 8.11
N ARG A 199 3.70 8.81 9.14
CA ARG A 199 3.57 9.29 10.52
C ARG A 199 4.83 9.97 11.02
N ARG A 200 6.01 9.41 10.75
CA ARG A 200 7.30 10.01 11.12
C ARG A 200 7.48 11.37 10.44
N GLU A 201 7.14 11.48 9.16
CA GLU A 201 7.15 12.75 8.42
C GLU A 201 6.16 13.77 9.02
N ALA A 202 5.04 13.31 9.57
CA ALA A 202 4.07 14.13 10.30
C ALA A 202 4.47 14.46 11.76
N GLY A 203 5.66 14.04 12.20
CA GLY A 203 6.22 14.34 13.53
C GLY A 203 5.86 13.33 14.62
N TYR A 204 5.31 12.16 14.28
CA TYR A 204 5.07 11.09 15.24
C TYR A 204 6.42 10.49 15.68
N TRP A 205 6.62 10.31 16.98
CA TRP A 205 7.79 9.61 17.50
C TRP A 205 7.64 8.09 17.39
N GLU A 206 8.74 7.36 17.58
CA GLU A 206 8.87 5.94 17.22
C GLU A 206 7.73 5.05 17.76
N ALA A 207 7.40 5.15 19.05
CA ALA A 207 6.40 4.28 19.67
C ALA A 207 4.97 4.50 19.16
N VAL A 208 4.64 5.71 18.70
CA VAL A 208 3.31 6.07 18.19
C VAL A 208 3.24 6.08 16.67
N ALA A 209 4.38 6.11 15.98
CA ALA A 209 4.45 5.92 14.54
C ALA A 209 4.04 4.50 14.15
N ALA A 210 4.45 3.48 14.93
CA ALA A 210 4.12 2.08 14.71
C ALA A 210 2.61 1.85 14.43
N TYR A 211 2.30 1.23 13.29
CA TYR A 211 0.93 1.14 12.79
C TYR A 211 0.26 -0.21 13.10
N TYR A 212 -0.95 -0.14 13.67
CA TYR A 212 -1.89 -1.26 13.76
C TYR A 212 -3.32 -0.75 13.97
N ASP A 213 -4.27 -1.33 13.26
CA ASP A 213 -5.65 -0.82 13.13
C ASP A 213 -6.72 -1.80 13.64
N TRP A 214 -6.38 -2.63 14.63
CA TRP A 214 -7.26 -3.68 15.15
C TRP A 214 -8.61 -3.13 15.63
N VAL A 215 -9.69 -3.72 15.11
CA VAL A 215 -11.04 -3.48 15.61
C VAL A 215 -11.22 -4.18 16.97
N ARG A 216 -11.67 -3.41 17.96
CA ARG A 216 -11.85 -3.85 19.35
C ARG A 216 -13.34 -3.87 19.71
N ARG A 217 -13.66 -4.70 20.70
CA ARG A 217 -14.99 -4.72 21.32
C ARG A 217 -15.12 -3.54 22.28
N GLU A 218 -16.13 -2.71 22.14
CA GLU A 218 -16.41 -1.60 23.07
C GLU A 218 -16.45 -2.06 24.53
N GLU A 219 -16.93 -3.28 24.78
CA GLU A 219 -16.98 -3.88 26.12
C GLU A 219 -15.58 -4.07 26.76
N ASN A 220 -14.51 -4.05 25.97
CA ASN A 220 -13.14 -4.11 26.46
C ASN A 220 -12.57 -2.73 26.83
N LEU A 221 -13.27 -1.64 26.51
CA LEU A 221 -12.88 -0.28 26.90
C LEU A 221 -13.30 -0.05 28.35
N THR A 222 -12.39 -0.36 29.28
CA THR A 222 -12.68 -0.35 30.71
C THR A 222 -11.50 0.20 31.51
N GLY A 223 -11.78 0.62 32.75
CA GLY A 223 -10.75 1.17 33.65
C GLY A 223 -10.14 2.46 33.11
N GLU A 224 -8.88 2.69 33.47
CA GLU A 224 -8.15 3.91 33.12
C GLU A 224 -8.01 4.10 31.59
N TRP A 225 -7.97 3.01 30.81
CA TRP A 225 -7.89 3.06 29.35
C TRP A 225 -9.16 3.58 28.65
N ALA A 226 -10.29 3.66 29.36
CA ALA A 226 -11.49 4.33 28.89
C ALA A 226 -11.43 5.85 29.02
N GLU A 227 -10.41 6.39 29.70
CA GLU A 227 -10.24 7.81 29.96
C GLU A 227 -9.18 8.38 29.02
N ARG A 228 -9.55 9.40 28.25
CA ARG A 228 -8.63 10.05 27.29
C ARG A 228 -7.42 10.71 27.98
N GLU A 229 -7.60 11.15 29.23
CA GLU A 229 -6.53 11.74 30.04
C GLU A 229 -5.43 10.73 30.36
N HIS A 230 -5.80 9.49 30.71
CA HIS A 230 -4.84 8.41 30.96
C HIS A 230 -3.97 8.13 29.73
N TRP A 231 -4.54 8.15 28.52
CA TRP A 231 -3.75 8.01 27.30
C TRP A 231 -2.76 9.16 27.11
N ARG A 232 -3.16 10.40 27.41
CA ARG A 232 -2.24 11.55 27.35
C ARG A 232 -1.08 11.40 28.33
N GLU A 233 -1.35 10.96 29.56
CA GLU A 233 -0.30 10.68 30.55
C GLU A 233 0.64 9.56 30.10
N TYR A 234 0.08 8.48 29.54
CA TYR A 234 0.84 7.37 28.97
C TYR A 234 1.77 7.83 27.85
N LEU A 235 1.26 8.66 26.94
CA LEU A 235 2.03 9.21 25.82
C LEU A 235 3.10 10.21 26.30
N ALA A 236 2.79 11.06 27.28
CA ALA A 236 3.74 11.99 27.88
C ALA A 236 4.93 11.27 28.54
N ALA A 237 4.72 10.08 29.09
CA ALA A 237 5.78 9.29 29.74
C ALA A 237 6.78 8.67 28.74
N ASP A 238 6.39 8.53 27.48
CA ASP A 238 7.20 7.93 26.40
C ASP A 238 7.69 8.97 25.38
N ALA A 239 7.10 10.17 25.37
CA ALA A 239 7.45 11.24 24.44
C ALA A 239 8.94 11.65 24.56
N PRO A 240 9.61 11.95 23.44
CA PRO A 240 10.97 12.49 23.44
C PRO A 240 11.08 13.78 24.26
N GLU A 241 12.21 14.00 24.93
CA GLU A 241 12.43 15.22 25.74
C GLU A 241 12.44 16.50 24.88
N ASP A 242 12.71 16.38 23.58
CA ASP A 242 12.85 17.47 22.62
C ASP A 242 11.63 17.70 21.73
N VAL A 243 10.53 16.96 21.92
CA VAL A 243 9.28 17.22 21.19
C VAL A 243 8.69 18.57 21.62
N ASP A 244 8.30 19.40 20.65
CA ASP A 244 7.63 20.66 20.92
C ASP A 244 6.15 20.43 21.34
N GLU A 245 5.60 21.39 22.08
CA GLU A 245 4.25 21.30 22.64
C GLU A 245 3.17 21.18 21.55
N GLU A 246 3.32 21.87 20.43
CA GLU A 246 2.35 21.83 19.32
C GLU A 246 2.33 20.44 18.65
N THR A 247 3.50 19.89 18.36
CA THR A 247 3.63 18.53 17.81
C THR A 247 3.10 17.49 18.80
N PHE A 248 3.46 17.60 20.08
CA PHE A 248 2.98 16.68 21.11
C PHE A 248 1.45 16.68 21.22
N GLU A 249 0.82 17.86 21.30
CA GLU A 249 -0.63 17.98 21.40
C GLU A 249 -1.35 17.38 20.19
N ARG A 250 -0.87 17.71 18.98
CA ARG A 250 -1.42 17.19 17.72
C ARG A 250 -1.33 15.67 17.64
N VAL A 251 -0.14 15.11 17.89
CA VAL A 251 0.09 13.66 17.81
C VAL A 251 -0.70 12.93 18.88
N CYS A 252 -0.74 13.44 20.11
CA CYS A 252 -1.54 12.86 21.18
C CYS A 252 -3.02 12.84 20.85
N GLU A 253 -3.59 13.96 20.39
CA GLU A 253 -5.00 14.02 20.03
C GLU A 253 -5.35 13.04 18.92
N ALA A 254 -4.59 13.04 17.83
CA ALA A 254 -4.81 12.15 16.70
C ALA A 254 -4.67 10.67 17.09
N TYR A 255 -3.64 10.33 17.87
CA TYR A 255 -3.44 8.95 18.34
C TYR A 255 -4.57 8.49 19.24
N VAL A 256 -5.03 9.32 20.18
CA VAL A 256 -6.13 8.99 21.07
C VAL A 256 -7.44 8.85 20.30
N ASP A 257 -7.72 9.73 19.34
CA ASP A 257 -8.91 9.60 18.49
C ASP A 257 -8.92 8.29 17.71
N GLU A 258 -7.79 7.92 17.11
CA GLU A 258 -7.65 6.64 16.42
C GLU A 258 -7.88 5.45 17.37
N ARG A 259 -7.34 5.49 18.59
CA ARG A 259 -7.52 4.42 19.58
C ARG A 259 -8.97 4.25 19.98
N PHE A 260 -9.71 5.34 20.18
CA PHE A 260 -11.13 5.26 20.52
C PHE A 260 -11.97 4.82 19.32
N ALA A 261 -11.64 5.25 18.10
CA ALA A 261 -12.33 4.84 16.87
C ALA A 261 -12.19 3.34 16.54
N GLN A 262 -11.23 2.64 17.15
CA GLN A 262 -11.06 1.20 17.02
C GLN A 262 -12.13 0.39 17.77
N TYR A 263 -12.78 0.96 18.79
CA TYR A 263 -13.79 0.27 19.57
C TYR A 263 -15.15 0.32 18.88
N ARG A 264 -15.79 -0.86 18.74
CA ARG A 264 -17.08 -1.00 18.07
C ARG A 264 -18.12 -1.58 19.01
N SER A 265 -19.28 -0.94 19.00
CA SER A 265 -20.47 -1.41 19.70
C SER A 265 -20.90 -2.81 19.21
N PRO A 266 -21.68 -3.56 20.00
CA PRO A 266 -22.29 -4.81 19.55
C PRO A 266 -23.09 -4.64 18.24
N GLU A 267 -23.85 -3.56 18.11
CA GLU A 267 -24.69 -3.27 16.94
C GLU A 267 -23.84 -3.01 15.69
N GLU A 268 -22.77 -2.21 15.79
CA GLU A 268 -21.86 -1.98 14.66
C GLU A 268 -21.17 -3.28 14.22
N ARG A 269 -20.76 -4.13 15.16
CA ARG A 269 -20.12 -5.41 14.82
C ARG A 269 -21.08 -6.38 14.13
N GLU A 270 -22.37 -6.40 14.51
CA GLU A 270 -23.36 -7.21 13.81
C GLU A 270 -23.64 -6.68 12.40
N ARG A 271 -23.67 -5.35 12.23
CA ARG A 271 -23.76 -4.73 10.90
C ARG A 271 -22.56 -5.11 10.03
N LEU A 272 -21.33 -4.92 10.52
CA LEU A 272 -20.11 -5.28 9.81
C LEU A 272 -20.04 -6.78 9.46
N ARG A 273 -20.52 -7.65 10.37
CA ARG A 273 -20.65 -9.08 10.11
C ARG A 273 -21.60 -9.35 8.94
N SER A 274 -22.76 -8.72 8.94
CA SER A 274 -23.77 -8.92 7.89
C SER A 274 -23.26 -8.41 6.53
N GLU A 275 -22.75 -7.18 6.49
CA GLU A 275 -22.17 -6.57 5.29
C GLU A 275 -21.00 -7.40 4.75
N GLY A 276 -20.10 -7.87 5.62
CA GLY A 276 -18.98 -8.71 5.21
C GLY A 276 -19.40 -10.07 4.66
N HIS A 277 -20.43 -10.70 5.24
CA HIS A 277 -20.98 -11.95 4.70
C HIS A 277 -21.69 -11.75 3.36
N GLU A 278 -22.48 -10.69 3.24
CA GLU A 278 -23.18 -10.34 1.99
C GLU A 278 -22.17 -10.08 0.87
N ARG A 279 -21.13 -9.26 1.13
CA ARG A 279 -20.10 -8.96 0.14
C ARG A 279 -19.33 -10.21 -0.28
N LEU A 280 -18.95 -11.08 0.67
CA LEU A 280 -18.29 -12.34 0.32
C LEU A 280 -19.19 -13.26 -0.51
N ALA A 281 -20.49 -13.32 -0.21
CA ALA A 281 -21.44 -14.17 -0.92
C ALA A 281 -21.62 -13.76 -2.39
N GLU A 282 -21.41 -12.50 -2.76
CA GLU A 282 -21.47 -12.03 -4.15
C GLU A 282 -20.42 -12.70 -5.07
N TYR A 283 -19.35 -13.23 -4.48
CA TYR A 283 -18.27 -13.92 -5.19
C TYR A 283 -18.35 -15.45 -5.10
N LEU A 284 -19.39 -15.97 -4.44
CA LEU A 284 -19.62 -17.40 -4.32
C LEU A 284 -20.75 -17.79 -5.27
N ASP A 285 -20.50 -18.78 -6.12
CA ASP A 285 -21.56 -19.43 -6.91
C ASP A 285 -22.43 -20.27 -5.96
N VAL A 286 -23.46 -19.65 -5.39
CA VAL A 286 -24.50 -20.34 -4.63
C VAL A 286 -25.63 -20.75 -5.59
N GLU A 287 -25.44 -21.87 -6.29
CA GLU A 287 -26.54 -22.63 -6.91
C GLU A 287 -27.24 -23.56 -5.90
#